data_AF-A0A1I1J4U7-F1
#
_entry.id   AF-A0A1I1J4U7-F1
#
_cell.length_a   1.000
_cell.length_b   1.000
_cell.length_c   1.000
_cell.angle_alpha   90.00
_cell.angle_beta   90.00
_cell.angle_gamma   90.00
#
_symmetry.space_group_name_H-M   'P 1'
#
loop_
_entity.id
_entity.type
_entity.pdbx_description
1 polymer ?
#
loop_
_entity_poly.entity_id
_entity_poly.type
_entity_poly.pdbx_seq_one_letter_code
_entity_poly.pdbx_strand_id
1 'polypeptide(L)'
;MRRLKYLLILVILTAALTACASTPDFKPYNGNSLRIAVVGEPPEVKEEQVRFTKISFDEMTIGKLKSYDAVFIAKNNHYKAAESKYTDVYLRSAIPFFYRNL
;
A
#
# COMPACT_ATOMS: atom_id res chain seq x y z
N MET A 1 -1.65 50.07 22.09
CA MET A 1 -1.53 49.64 20.67
C MET A 1 -0.54 48.50 20.43
N ARG A 2 0.67 48.46 21.03
CA ARG A 2 1.65 47.36 20.82
C ARG A 2 1.14 45.97 21.22
N ARG A 3 0.50 45.82 22.39
CA ARG A 3 -0.03 44.52 22.87
C ARG A 3 -1.14 43.93 22.00
N LEU A 4 -1.98 44.78 21.40
CA LEU A 4 -3.03 44.35 20.46
C LEU A 4 -2.45 43.82 19.15
N LYS A 5 -1.35 44.40 18.66
CA LYS A 5 -0.64 43.91 17.46
C LYS A 5 -0.03 42.52 17.69
N TYR A 6 0.57 42.28 18.85
CA TYR A 6 1.11 40.94 19.18
C TYR A 6 0.01 39.90 19.35
N LEU A 7 -1.14 40.28 19.91
CA LEU A 7 -2.30 39.39 20.01
C LEU A 7 -2.84 39.01 18.62
N LEU A 8 -2.95 39.99 17.70
CA LEU A 8 -3.35 39.77 16.32
C LEU A 8 -2.38 38.86 15.56
N ILE A 9 -1.07 39.07 15.72
CA ILE A 9 -0.04 38.22 15.11
C ILE A 9 -0.13 36.79 15.65
N LEU A 10 -0.35 36.62 16.96
CA LEU A 10 -0.47 35.30 17.58
C LEU A 10 -1.71 34.54 17.05
N VAL A 11 -2.85 35.21 16.89
CA VAL A 11 -4.09 34.63 16.33
C VAL A 11 -3.89 34.20 14.87
N ILE A 12 -3.19 35.00 14.06
CA ILE A 12 -2.88 34.64 12.68
C ILE A 12 -1.93 33.43 12.63
N LEU A 13 -0.95 33.36 13.53
CA LEU A 13 0.00 32.24 13.60
C LEU A 13 -0.71 30.91 13.96
N THR A 14 -1.64 30.94 14.91
CA THR A 14 -2.40 29.74 15.32
C THR A 14 -3.42 29.32 14.25
N ALA A 15 -4.04 30.28 13.55
CA ALA A 15 -4.92 29.98 12.42
C ALA A 15 -4.18 29.39 11.21
N ALA A 16 -2.91 29.73 11.00
CA ALA A 16 -2.09 29.14 9.94
C ALA A 16 -1.71 27.67 10.20
N LEU A 17 -1.75 27.21 11.45
CA LEU A 17 -1.46 25.83 11.85
C LEU A 17 -2.65 24.88 11.64
N THR A 18 -3.85 25.39 11.38
CA THR A 18 -5.05 24.56 11.12
C THR A 18 -5.21 24.19 9.64
N ALA A 19 -4.17 24.34 8.82
CA ALA A 19 -4.17 23.84 7.44
C ALA A 19 -4.43 22.33 7.45
N CYS A 20 -5.62 21.96 7.02
CA CYS A 20 -6.20 20.64 7.18
C CYS A 20 -5.34 19.55 6.53
N ALA A 21 -5.05 18.49 7.29
CA ALA A 21 -4.69 17.21 6.70
C ALA A 21 -5.92 16.70 5.94
N SER A 22 -5.88 16.72 4.60
CA SER A 22 -6.91 16.09 3.78
C SER A 22 -6.79 14.58 3.96
N THR A 23 -7.69 14.01 4.77
CA THR A 23 -7.90 12.57 4.76
C THR A 23 -8.42 12.19 3.37
N PRO A 24 -7.71 11.34 2.60
CA PRO A 24 -8.20 10.96 1.29
C PRO A 24 -9.54 10.23 1.43
N ASP A 25 -10.53 10.66 0.66
CA ASP A 25 -11.82 9.96 0.56
C ASP A 25 -11.65 8.77 -0.38
N PHE A 26 -11.27 7.63 0.17
CA PHE A 26 -11.21 6.38 -0.57
C PHE A 26 -12.60 5.76 -0.66
N LYS A 27 -13.15 5.72 -1.87
CA LYS A 27 -14.38 4.96 -2.12
C LYS A 27 -14.11 3.47 -1.91
N PRO A 28 -14.99 2.74 -1.19
CA PRO A 28 -14.86 1.30 -1.03
C PRO A 28 -14.83 0.61 -2.39
N TYR A 29 -13.96 -0.38 -2.53
CA TYR A 29 -14.02 -1.29 -3.67
C TYR A 29 -15.31 -2.13 -3.56
N ASN A 30 -16.08 -2.23 -4.64
CA ASN A 30 -17.32 -3.02 -4.71
C ASN A 30 -17.30 -3.99 -5.92
N GLY A 31 -16.12 -4.30 -6.45
CA GLY A 31 -15.97 -5.23 -7.56
C GLY A 31 -15.96 -6.70 -7.12
N ASN A 32 -15.47 -7.57 -8.00
CA ASN A 32 -15.36 -9.01 -7.76
C ASN A 32 -14.46 -9.33 -6.57
N SER A 33 -14.63 -10.51 -5.97
CA SER A 33 -13.71 -10.98 -4.94
C SER A 33 -12.30 -11.15 -5.50
N LEU A 34 -11.31 -10.64 -4.76
CA LEU A 34 -9.90 -10.69 -5.14
C LEU A 34 -9.11 -11.52 -4.13
N ARG A 35 -8.26 -12.40 -4.63
CA ARG A 35 -7.27 -13.15 -3.85
C ARG A 35 -5.90 -12.61 -4.21
N ILE A 36 -5.27 -11.90 -3.28
CA ILE A 36 -3.98 -11.24 -3.50
C ILE A 36 -2.91 -11.93 -2.66
N ALA A 37 -1.88 -12.44 -3.32
CA ALA A 37 -0.71 -12.97 -2.62
C ALA A 37 0.16 -11.81 -2.10
N VAL A 38 0.72 -11.94 -0.89
CA VAL A 38 1.59 -10.91 -0.29
C VAL A 38 2.92 -11.52 0.14
N VAL A 39 4.01 -11.01 -0.42
CA VAL A 39 5.36 -11.26 0.09
C VAL A 39 5.70 -10.19 1.12
N GLY A 40 5.50 -10.52 2.39
CA GLY A 40 5.62 -9.62 3.54
C GLY A 40 4.35 -9.63 4.39
N GLU A 41 4.14 -8.57 5.18
CA GLU A 41 2.91 -8.48 5.98
C GLU A 41 1.72 -8.01 5.13
N PRO A 42 0.61 -8.78 5.11
CA PRO A 42 -0.65 -8.34 4.54
C PRO A 42 -1.10 -7.00 5.14
N PRO A 43 -1.63 -6.06 4.33
CA PRO A 43 -2.26 -4.87 4.87
C PRO A 43 -3.57 -5.24 5.57
N GLU A 44 -3.95 -4.45 6.57
CA GLU A 44 -5.31 -4.44 7.07
C GLU A 44 -6.20 -3.67 6.08
N VAL A 45 -7.33 -4.27 5.70
CA VAL A 45 -8.29 -3.68 4.75
C VAL A 45 -9.70 -3.80 5.31
N LYS A 46 -10.57 -2.87 4.90
CA LYS A 46 -11.98 -2.85 5.32
C LYS A 46 -12.86 -3.68 4.37
N GLU A 47 -12.35 -3.94 3.18
CA GLU A 47 -13.03 -4.62 2.09
C GLU A 47 -13.09 -6.13 2.32
N GLU A 48 -14.27 -6.65 2.67
CA GLU A 48 -14.47 -8.07 2.99
C GLU A 48 -14.22 -9.01 1.80
N GLN A 49 -14.44 -8.53 0.58
CA GLN A 49 -14.26 -9.33 -0.64
C GLN A 49 -12.80 -9.40 -1.13
N VAL A 50 -11.88 -8.65 -0.52
CA VAL A 50 -10.45 -8.65 -0.86
C VAL A 50 -9.68 -9.44 0.19
N ARG A 51 -9.12 -10.57 -0.21
CA ARG A 51 -8.36 -11.47 0.67
C ARG A 51 -6.88 -11.39 0.35
N PHE A 52 -6.11 -10.85 1.29
CA PHE A 52 -4.65 -10.90 1.23
C PHE A 52 -4.15 -12.17 1.92
N THR A 53 -3.34 -12.96 1.23
CA THR A 53 -2.71 -14.17 1.77
C THR A 53 -1.21 -14.00 1.76
N LYS A 54 -0.60 -14.08 2.95
CA LYS A 54 0.85 -14.06 3.09
C LYS A 54 1.44 -15.31 2.44
N ILE A 55 2.45 -15.11 1.60
CA ILE A 55 3.25 -16.18 1.00
C ILE A 55 4.73 -15.91 1.25
N SER A 56 5.54 -16.97 1.28
CA SER A 56 6.99 -16.81 1.28
C SER A 56 7.54 -16.61 -0.13
N PHE A 57 8.81 -16.22 -0.24
CA PHE A 57 9.51 -16.16 -1.53
C PHE A 57 9.61 -17.53 -2.22
N ASP A 58 9.73 -18.62 -1.46
CA ASP A 58 9.80 -19.98 -2.01
C ASP A 58 8.45 -20.42 -2.58
N GLU A 59 7.38 -19.78 -2.15
CA GLU A 59 6.03 -20.01 -2.66
C GLU A 59 5.69 -19.15 -3.88
N MET A 60 6.52 -18.14 -4.18
CA MET A 60 6.37 -17.25 -5.33
C MET A 60 6.81 -17.98 -6.61
N THR A 61 6.05 -19.02 -6.97
CA THR A 61 6.27 -19.85 -8.16
C THR A 61 5.07 -19.77 -9.08
N ILE A 62 5.29 -19.88 -10.39
CA ILE A 62 4.24 -19.76 -11.41
C ILE A 62 3.04 -20.68 -11.10
N GLY A 63 3.29 -21.91 -10.65
CA GLY A 63 2.23 -22.87 -10.31
C GLY A 63 1.34 -22.41 -9.16
N LYS A 64 1.93 -21.93 -8.06
CA LYS A 64 1.20 -21.44 -6.89
C LYS A 64 0.46 -20.12 -7.18
N LEU A 65 1.09 -19.24 -7.96
CA LEU A 65 0.55 -17.92 -8.27
C LEU A 65 -0.73 -17.96 -9.13
N LYS A 66 -1.00 -19.04 -9.88
CA LYS A 66 -2.22 -19.21 -10.68
C LYS A 66 -3.54 -19.11 -9.89
N SER A 67 -3.47 -19.31 -8.58
CA SER A 67 -4.65 -19.22 -7.70
C SER A 67 -4.95 -17.80 -7.22
N TYR A 68 -4.10 -16.83 -7.53
CA TYR A 68 -4.22 -15.43 -7.11
C TYR A 68 -4.50 -14.53 -8.31
N ASP A 69 -5.03 -13.34 -8.04
CA ASP A 69 -5.33 -12.32 -9.05
C ASP A 69 -4.19 -11.30 -9.17
N ALA A 70 -3.36 -11.16 -8.14
CA ALA A 70 -2.19 -10.30 -8.12
C ALA A 70 -1.19 -10.73 -7.04
N VAL A 71 0.04 -10.22 -7.13
CA VAL A 71 1.06 -10.33 -6.08
C VAL A 71 1.46 -8.94 -5.59
N PHE A 72 1.44 -8.75 -4.28
CA PHE A 72 1.93 -7.54 -3.62
C PHE A 72 3.25 -7.85 -2.92
N ILE A 73 4.23 -6.97 -3.11
CA ILE A 73 5.54 -7.07 -2.45
C ILE A 73 5.66 -5.89 -1.49
N ALA A 74 5.73 -6.19 -0.19
CA ALA A 74 5.90 -5.19 0.85
C ALA A 74 7.28 -4.53 0.75
N LYS A 75 7.37 -3.25 1.12
CA LYS A 75 8.58 -2.41 1.02
C LYS A 75 9.85 -3.06 1.56
N ASN A 76 9.76 -3.70 2.73
CA ASN A 76 10.88 -4.39 3.37
C ASN A 76 11.41 -5.59 2.59
N ASN A 77 10.68 -6.07 1.58
CA ASN A 77 11.05 -7.19 0.73
C ASN A 77 11.50 -6.77 -0.68
N HIS A 78 11.50 -5.48 -1.03
CA HIS A 78 11.82 -5.02 -2.40
C HIS A 78 13.22 -5.41 -2.84
N TYR A 79 14.23 -5.24 -1.99
CA TYR A 79 15.61 -5.62 -2.32
C TYR A 79 15.75 -7.12 -2.63
N LYS A 80 15.14 -7.98 -1.80
CA LYS A 80 15.13 -9.43 -2.04
C LYS A 80 14.34 -9.78 -3.29
N ALA A 81 13.20 -9.13 -3.52
CA ALA A 81 12.39 -9.31 -4.72
C ALA A 81 13.08 -8.88 -6.02
N ALA A 82 14.07 -7.99 -5.95
CA ALA A 82 14.87 -7.56 -7.08
C ALA A 82 16.01 -8.55 -7.44
N GLU A 83 16.24 -9.59 -6.64
CA GLU A 83 17.24 -10.62 -6.95
C GLU A 83 16.90 -11.34 -8.27
N SER A 84 17.92 -11.53 -9.11
CA SER A 84 17.78 -12.09 -10.47
C SER A 84 17.12 -13.46 -10.52
N LYS A 85 17.18 -14.24 -9.44
CA LYS A 85 16.55 -15.57 -9.34
C LYS A 85 15.03 -15.56 -9.49
N TYR A 86 14.37 -14.41 -9.29
CA TYR A 86 12.92 -14.28 -9.47
C TYR A 86 12.51 -13.80 -10.88
N THR A 87 13.46 -13.51 -11.76
CA THR A 87 13.21 -12.98 -13.12
C THR A 87 12.25 -13.85 -13.92
N ASP A 88 12.42 -15.17 -13.88
CA ASP A 88 11.56 -16.11 -14.62
C ASP A 88 10.09 -16.01 -14.18
N VAL A 89 9.86 -15.83 -12.88
CA VAL A 89 8.52 -15.69 -12.31
C VAL A 89 7.85 -14.41 -12.79
N TYR A 90 8.57 -13.29 -12.81
CA TYR A 90 8.03 -12.02 -13.29
C TYR A 90 7.72 -12.03 -14.79
N LEU A 91 8.62 -12.61 -15.60
CA LEU A 91 8.46 -12.64 -17.06
C LEU A 91 7.35 -13.58 -17.51
N ARG A 92 7.08 -14.65 -16.77
CA ARG A 92 6.14 -15.71 -17.17
C ARG A 92 4.82 -15.70 -16.41
N SER A 93 4.71 -14.92 -15.34
CA SER A 93 3.46 -14.78 -14.61
C SER A 93 2.38 -14.14 -15.50
N ALA A 94 1.17 -14.69 -15.42
CA ALA A 94 0.00 -14.12 -16.08
C ALA A 94 -0.68 -13.02 -15.24
N ILE A 95 -0.25 -12.85 -13.98
CA ILE A 95 -0.86 -11.91 -13.03
C ILE A 95 0.11 -10.78 -12.69
N PRO A 96 -0.40 -9.57 -12.41
CA PRO A 96 0.42 -8.40 -12.12
C PRO A 96 1.11 -8.48 -10.75
N PHE A 97 2.27 -7.83 -10.67
CA PHE A 97 3.02 -7.58 -9.44
C PHE A 97 2.98 -6.10 -9.09
N PHE A 98 2.74 -5.81 -7.81
CA PHE A 98 2.72 -4.45 -7.28
C PHE A 98 3.73 -4.31 -6.14
N TYR A 99 4.56 -3.28 -6.23
CA TYR A 99 5.53 -2.92 -5.21
C TYR A 99 4.92 -1.84 -4.31
N ARG A 100 4.51 -2.22 -3.10
CA ARG A 100 3.88 -1.29 -2.15
C ARG A 100 4.95 -0.51 -1.38
N ASN A 101 4.90 0.82 -1.47
CA ASN A 101 5.80 1.74 -0.77
C ASN A 101 5.23 2.33 0.54
N LEU A 102 3.96 2.02 0.83
CA LEU A 102 3.23 2.39 2.03
C LEU A 102 3.51 1.43 3.19
#